data_AF-A0A0E3X6T0-F1
#
_entry.id   AF-A0A0E3X6T0-F1
#
_cell.length_a   1.000
_cell.length_b   1.000
_cell.length_c   1.000
_cell.angle_alpha   90.00
_cell.angle_beta   90.00
_cell.angle_gamma   90.00
#
_symmetry.space_group_name_H-M   'P 1'
#
loop_
_entity.id
_entity.type
_entity.pdbx_description
1 polymer ?
#
loop_
_entity_poly.entity_id
_entity_poly.type
_entity_poly.pdbx_seq_one_letter_code
_entity_poly.pdbx_strand_id
1 'polypeptide(L)'
;AIHEFQNLHAMAKEKIHEFTRGHFYGHINFDLEKTLYMFIAGRYEFSNKGADIFIEALARLNQLLKNQLPDVTVVAFLIFPAKTNNFNVESLRGHAVIKQLRETINSVQQQIGKRMYETCLQGSLPDGNEILTKEDIVKIKRCLYSLQRDTNPPVTTHNIVDDWNDPV
;
A
#
# COMPACT_ATOMS: atom_id res chain seq x y z
N ALA A 1 16.04 6.50 24.71
CA ALA A 1 14.96 7.51 24.82
C ALA A 1 14.71 8.23 23.49
N ILE A 2 15.59 9.08 22.95
CA ILE A 2 15.33 9.80 21.67
C ILE A 2 15.33 8.87 20.44
N HIS A 3 16.28 7.93 20.36
CA HIS A 3 16.35 6.97 19.25
C HIS A 3 15.21 5.95 19.25
N GLU A 4 14.55 5.73 20.39
CA GLU A 4 13.43 4.79 20.50
C GLU A 4 12.19 5.29 19.76
N PHE A 5 11.93 6.60 19.80
CA PHE A 5 10.87 7.22 19.00
C PHE A 5 11.12 7.07 17.49
N GLN A 6 12.38 7.17 17.04
CA GLN A 6 12.73 6.96 15.63
C GLN A 6 12.46 5.51 15.19
N ASN A 7 12.77 4.55 16.05
CA ASN A 7 12.47 3.14 15.79
C ASN A 7 10.95 2.91 15.72
N LEU A 8 10.19 3.48 16.66
CA LEU A 8 8.72 3.40 16.66
C LEU A 8 8.12 4.04 15.40
N HIS A 9 8.65 5.18 14.96
CA HIS A 9 8.24 5.82 13.71
C HIS A 9 8.47 4.89 12.52
N ALA A 10 9.66 4.28 12.39
CA ALA A 10 9.95 3.35 11.30
C ALA A 10 9.02 2.13 11.31
N MET A 11 8.79 1.53 12.49
CA MET A 11 7.88 0.39 12.65
C MET A 11 6.42 0.75 12.32
N ALA A 12 5.95 1.93 12.72
CA ALA A 12 4.61 2.41 12.40
C ALA A 12 4.48 2.76 10.91
N LYS A 13 5.51 3.38 10.32
CA LYS A 13 5.56 3.72 8.90
C LYS A 13 5.44 2.47 8.03
N GLU A 14 6.08 1.36 8.40
CA GLU A 14 5.95 0.11 7.64
C GLU A 14 4.51 -0.41 7.62
N LYS A 15 3.74 -0.28 8.72
CA LYS A 15 2.31 -0.63 8.72
C LYS A 15 1.51 0.24 7.76
N ILE A 16 1.83 1.52 7.67
CA ILE A 16 1.20 2.44 6.71
C ILE A 16 1.62 2.09 5.28
N HIS A 17 2.86 1.67 5.04
CA HIS A 17 3.33 1.14 3.75
C HIS A 17 2.51 -0.09 3.34
N GLU A 18 2.30 -1.05 4.24
CA GLU A 18 1.47 -2.23 3.98
C GLU A 18 0.03 -1.85 3.59
N PHE A 19 -0.59 -0.91 4.31
CA PHE A 19 -1.90 -0.38 3.96
C PHE A 19 -1.88 0.31 2.58
N THR A 20 -0.89 1.15 2.31
CA THR A 20 -0.75 1.89 1.04
C THR A 20 -0.61 0.91 -0.14
N ARG A 21 0.19 -0.16 0.01
CA ARG A 21 0.32 -1.23 -1.00
C ARG A 21 -1.02 -1.90 -1.28
N GLY A 22 -1.80 -2.18 -0.23
CA GLY A 22 -3.14 -2.75 -0.34
C GLY A 22 -4.14 -1.84 -1.04
N HIS A 23 -4.18 -0.56 -0.65
CA HIS A 23 -5.15 0.42 -1.17
C HIS A 23 -4.88 0.81 -2.64
N PHE A 24 -3.61 0.94 -2.99
CA PHE A 24 -3.15 1.29 -4.34
C PHE A 24 -2.78 0.05 -5.17
N TYR A 25 -3.30 -1.14 -4.86
CA TYR A 25 -3.04 -2.34 -5.67
C TYR A 25 -3.36 -2.11 -7.16
N GLY A 26 -2.51 -2.65 -8.04
CA GLY A 26 -2.56 -2.37 -9.48
C GLY A 26 -2.06 -0.98 -9.90
N HIS A 27 -1.83 -0.06 -8.95
CA HIS A 27 -1.43 1.34 -9.17
C HIS A 27 -0.20 1.74 -8.32
N ILE A 28 0.60 0.78 -7.84
CA ILE A 28 1.88 1.07 -7.17
C ILE A 28 2.92 1.44 -8.23
N ASN A 29 2.86 2.67 -8.72
CA ASN A 29 3.78 3.25 -9.69
C ASN A 29 4.68 4.34 -9.08
N PHE A 30 4.72 4.42 -7.75
CA PHE A 30 5.50 5.39 -6.99
C PHE A 30 6.37 4.70 -5.93
N ASP A 31 7.45 5.37 -5.53
CA ASP A 31 8.40 4.88 -4.54
C ASP A 31 7.94 5.23 -3.11
N LEU A 32 7.77 4.21 -2.27
CA LEU A 32 7.36 4.35 -0.87
C LEU A 32 8.44 5.01 0.00
N GLU A 33 9.71 4.89 -0.37
CA GLU A 33 10.80 5.57 0.35
C GLU A 33 10.75 7.09 0.13
N LYS A 34 10.33 7.52 -1.05
CA LYS A 34 10.07 8.93 -1.41
C LYS A 34 8.62 9.36 -1.15
N THR A 35 7.83 8.54 -0.45
CA THR A 35 6.45 8.87 -0.09
C THR A 35 6.37 9.49 1.30
N LEU A 36 5.72 10.64 1.39
CA LEU A 36 5.41 11.33 2.62
C LEU A 36 3.95 11.08 3.02
N TYR A 37 3.75 10.79 4.30
CA TYR A 37 2.42 10.60 4.88
C TYR A 37 2.01 11.85 5.65
N MET A 38 0.97 12.51 5.16
CA MET A 38 0.31 13.63 5.84
C MET A 38 -1.04 13.15 6.37
N PHE A 39 -1.50 13.72 7.47
CA PHE A 39 -2.83 13.39 7.98
C PHE A 39 -3.47 14.58 8.66
N ILE A 40 -4.80 14.60 8.60
CA ILE A 40 -5.67 15.44 9.42
C ILE A 40 -6.67 14.55 10.14
N ALA A 41 -6.88 14.79 11.42
CA ALA A 41 -7.74 13.96 12.26
C ALA A 41 -8.54 14.80 13.26
N GLY A 42 -9.75 14.35 13.59
CA GLY A 42 -10.55 15.00 14.62
C GLY A 42 -12.02 14.62 14.56
N ARG A 43 -12.85 15.37 15.30
CA ARG A 43 -14.30 15.35 15.10
C ARG A 43 -14.62 15.80 13.68
N TYR A 44 -15.71 15.29 13.12
CA TYR A 44 -16.10 15.63 11.75
C TYR A 44 -16.72 17.04 11.67
N GLU A 45 -15.86 18.04 11.72
CA GLU A 45 -16.22 19.46 11.59
C GLU A 45 -15.41 20.08 10.45
N PHE A 46 -15.93 19.98 9.23
CA PHE A 46 -15.21 20.30 7.99
C PHE A 46 -14.45 21.64 8.03
N SER A 47 -15.12 22.75 8.34
CA SER A 47 -14.48 24.06 8.40
C SER A 47 -13.76 24.33 9.73
N ASN A 48 -14.30 23.93 10.87
CA ASN A 48 -13.66 24.21 12.17
C ASN A 48 -12.33 23.47 12.34
N LYS A 49 -12.20 22.29 11.73
CA LYS A 49 -10.94 21.54 11.68
C LYS A 49 -10.06 21.93 10.51
N GLY A 50 -10.53 22.78 9.60
CA GLY A 50 -9.77 23.24 8.44
C GLY A 50 -9.56 22.15 7.39
N ALA A 51 -10.47 21.18 7.29
CA ALA A 51 -10.41 20.14 6.26
C ALA A 51 -10.59 20.72 4.84
N ASP A 52 -11.43 21.74 4.72
CA ASP A 52 -11.58 22.58 3.52
C ASP A 52 -10.24 23.17 3.04
N ILE A 53 -9.54 23.87 3.95
CA ILE A 53 -8.24 24.48 3.66
C ILE A 53 -7.19 23.39 3.36
N PHE A 54 -7.22 22.29 4.10
CA PHE A 54 -6.28 21.19 3.93
C PHE A 54 -6.39 20.56 2.53
N ILE A 55 -7.60 20.27 2.05
CA ILE A 55 -7.83 19.71 0.71
C ILE A 55 -7.40 20.70 -0.38
N GLU A 56 -7.78 21.98 -0.26
CA GLU A 56 -7.38 23.02 -1.22
C GLU A 56 -5.86 23.20 -1.27
N ALA A 57 -5.19 23.18 -0.11
CA ALA A 57 -3.73 23.24 -0.03
C ALA A 57 -3.07 22.01 -0.67
N LEU A 58 -3.63 20.80 -0.49
CA LEU A 58 -3.13 19.59 -1.14
C LEU A 58 -3.28 19.66 -2.67
N ALA A 59 -4.36 20.25 -3.18
CA ALA A 59 -4.54 20.45 -4.62
C ALA A 59 -3.46 21.37 -5.21
N ARG A 60 -3.12 22.47 -4.51
CA ARG A 60 -2.02 23.37 -4.90
C ARG A 60 -0.66 22.69 -4.78
N LEU A 61 -0.44 21.94 -3.70
CA LEU A 61 0.77 21.17 -3.49
C LEU A 61 0.97 20.14 -4.62
N ASN A 62 -0.09 19.46 -5.06
CA ASN A 62 -0.04 18.53 -6.19
C ASN A 62 0.47 19.20 -7.47
N GLN A 63 0.02 20.43 -7.77
CA GLN A 63 0.52 21.19 -8.93
C GLN A 63 2.01 21.56 -8.78
N LEU A 64 2.43 21.94 -7.57
CA LEU A 64 3.84 22.27 -7.30
C LEU A 64 4.75 21.04 -7.42
N LEU A 65 4.35 19.90 -6.85
CA LEU A 65 5.12 18.66 -6.89
C LEU A 65 5.30 18.15 -8.32
N LYS A 66 4.24 18.17 -9.13
CA LYS A 66 4.32 17.79 -10.56
C LYS A 66 5.37 18.60 -11.33
N ASN A 67 5.58 19.86 -10.97
CA ASN A 67 6.50 20.76 -11.66
C ASN A 67 7.92 20.76 -11.08
N GLN A 68 8.07 20.62 -9.75
CA GLN A 68 9.35 20.83 -9.06
C GLN A 68 9.97 19.55 -8.51
N LEU A 69 9.17 18.58 -8.07
CA LEU A 69 9.61 17.37 -7.37
C LEU A 69 8.76 16.16 -7.81
N PRO A 70 8.82 15.75 -9.10
CA PRO A 70 7.92 14.73 -9.66
C PRO A 70 8.12 13.35 -9.03
N ASP A 71 9.28 13.10 -8.43
CA ASP A 71 9.61 11.84 -7.75
C ASP A 71 9.01 11.71 -6.34
N VAL A 72 8.54 12.82 -5.75
CA VAL A 72 8.02 12.85 -4.37
C VAL A 72 6.52 12.62 -4.41
N THR A 73 6.05 11.63 -3.63
CA THR A 73 4.62 11.32 -3.51
C THR A 73 4.12 11.73 -2.13
N VAL A 74 2.90 12.28 -2.07
CA VAL A 74 2.22 12.57 -0.81
C VAL A 74 0.95 11.75 -0.75
N VAL A 75 0.81 10.95 0.30
CA VAL A 75 -0.44 10.26 0.63
C VAL A 75 -1.03 10.96 1.86
N ALA A 76 -2.18 11.61 1.67
CA ALA A 76 -2.87 12.36 2.71
C ALA A 76 -4.03 11.54 3.28
N PHE A 77 -4.06 11.37 4.61
CA PHE A 77 -5.13 10.68 5.33
C PHE A 77 -6.10 11.69 5.95
N LEU A 78 -7.39 11.50 5.70
CA LEU A 78 -8.47 12.26 6.35
C LEU A 78 -9.18 11.33 7.33
N ILE A 79 -9.03 11.59 8.63
CA ILE A 79 -9.49 10.70 9.71
C ILE A 79 -10.59 11.41 10.49
N PHE A 80 -11.80 11.36 9.95
CA PHE A 80 -13.00 11.94 10.54
C PHE A 80 -14.09 10.87 10.72
N PRO A 81 -14.64 10.69 11.94
CA PRO A 81 -15.76 9.77 12.15
C PRO A 81 -17.02 10.26 11.42
N ALA A 82 -17.41 9.55 10.35
CA ALA A 82 -18.61 9.80 9.55
C ALA A 82 -19.63 8.66 9.69
N LYS A 83 -20.89 8.92 9.29
CA LYS A 83 -21.91 7.86 9.18
C LYS A 83 -21.58 6.97 7.98
N THR A 84 -21.26 5.71 8.23
CA THR A 84 -20.83 4.76 7.19
C THR A 84 -21.51 3.40 7.34
N ASN A 85 -21.59 2.65 6.24
CA ASN A 85 -22.06 1.28 6.15
C ASN A 85 -20.88 0.35 5.81
N ASN A 86 -20.10 -0.04 6.83
CA ASN A 86 -18.93 -0.92 6.70
C ASN A 86 -17.86 -0.41 5.72
N PHE A 87 -16.76 -1.17 5.60
CA PHE A 87 -15.73 -0.95 4.60
C PHE A 87 -16.27 -1.18 3.18
N ASN A 88 -15.72 -0.45 2.21
CA ASN A 88 -16.02 -0.73 0.81
C ASN A 88 -15.35 -2.07 0.39
N VAL A 89 -15.97 -2.76 -0.57
CA VAL A 89 -15.49 -4.07 -1.02
C VAL A 89 -14.12 -3.94 -1.70
N GLU A 90 -13.86 -2.81 -2.36
CA GLU A 90 -12.61 -2.57 -3.09
C GLU A 90 -11.39 -2.45 -2.17
N SER A 91 -11.49 -1.71 -1.07
CA SER A 91 -10.41 -1.59 -0.07
C SER A 91 -10.15 -2.95 0.58
N LEU A 92 -11.18 -3.74 0.91
CA LEU A 92 -10.98 -5.09 1.47
C LEU A 92 -10.31 -6.03 0.46
N ARG A 93 -10.75 -6.00 -0.80
CA ARG A 93 -10.20 -6.82 -1.88
C ARG A 93 -8.72 -6.52 -2.10
N GLY A 94 -8.33 -5.26 -2.16
CA GLY A 94 -6.93 -4.86 -2.38
C GLY A 94 -5.98 -5.44 -1.35
N HIS A 95 -6.37 -5.37 -0.07
CA HIS A 95 -5.59 -5.95 1.04
C HIS A 95 -5.51 -7.48 0.95
N ALA A 96 -6.62 -8.15 0.60
CA ALA A 96 -6.64 -9.61 0.45
C ALA A 96 -5.70 -10.09 -0.67
N VAL A 97 -5.71 -9.43 -1.83
CA VAL A 97 -4.86 -9.79 -2.96
C VAL A 97 -3.38 -9.58 -2.65
N ILE A 98 -3.01 -8.44 -2.05
CA ILE A 98 -1.62 -8.16 -1.67
C ILE A 98 -1.12 -9.15 -0.60
N LYS A 99 -1.98 -9.49 0.37
CA LYS A 99 -1.66 -10.52 1.37
C LYS A 99 -1.39 -11.87 0.72
N GLN A 100 -2.25 -12.30 -0.21
CA GLN A 100 -2.07 -13.56 -0.93
C GLN A 100 -0.77 -13.60 -1.75
N LEU A 101 -0.44 -12.50 -2.43
CA LEU A 101 0.83 -12.37 -3.16
C LEU A 101 2.01 -12.54 -2.20
N ARG A 102 2.01 -11.84 -1.07
CA ARG A 102 3.09 -11.91 -0.07
C ARG A 102 3.26 -13.32 0.48
N GLU A 103 2.16 -13.98 0.84
CA GLU A 103 2.19 -15.37 1.34
C GLU A 103 2.74 -16.34 0.29
N THR A 104 2.35 -16.17 -0.97
CA THR A 104 2.86 -16.99 -2.08
C THR A 104 4.36 -16.79 -2.30
N ILE A 105 4.82 -15.53 -2.31
CA ILE A 105 6.25 -15.20 -2.46
C ILE A 105 7.05 -15.78 -1.30
N ASN A 106 6.57 -15.64 -0.06
CA ASN A 106 7.24 -16.20 1.13
C ASN A 106 7.36 -17.73 1.05
N SER A 107 6.31 -18.41 0.59
CA SER A 107 6.35 -19.86 0.39
C SER A 107 7.38 -20.26 -0.67
N VAL A 108 7.40 -19.57 -1.81
CA VAL A 108 8.38 -19.79 -2.88
C VAL A 108 9.81 -19.51 -2.39
N GLN A 109 10.02 -18.44 -1.62
CA GLN A 109 11.33 -18.09 -1.04
C GLN A 109 11.85 -19.20 -0.12
N GLN A 110 11.00 -19.78 0.73
CA GLN A 110 11.39 -20.91 1.59
C GLN A 110 11.78 -22.14 0.77
N GLN A 111 11.05 -22.43 -0.31
CA GLN A 111 11.35 -23.56 -1.21
C GLN A 111 12.65 -23.32 -2.00
N ILE A 112 12.89 -22.09 -2.45
CA ILE A 112 14.15 -21.66 -3.07
C ILE A 112 15.31 -21.90 -2.10
N GLY A 113 15.19 -21.40 -0.86
CA GLY A 113 16.22 -21.55 0.16
C GLY A 113 16.55 -23.02 0.46
N LYS A 114 15.53 -23.88 0.55
CA LYS A 114 15.70 -25.33 0.75
C LYS A 114 16.47 -25.98 -0.39
N ARG A 115 16.07 -25.73 -1.65
CA ARG A 115 16.74 -26.31 -2.83
C ARG A 115 18.19 -25.83 -2.95
N MET A 116 18.41 -24.53 -2.76
CA MET A 116 19.74 -23.95 -2.78
C MET A 116 20.65 -24.60 -1.73
N TYR A 117 20.14 -24.83 -0.51
CA TYR A 117 20.88 -25.50 0.54
C TYR A 117 21.23 -26.95 0.17
N GLU A 118 20.26 -27.72 -0.32
CA GLU A 118 20.46 -29.12 -0.72
C GLU A 118 21.47 -29.27 -1.86
N THR A 119 21.42 -28.42 -2.88
CA THR A 119 22.38 -28.44 -4.00
C THR A 119 23.79 -28.07 -3.54
N CYS A 120 23.94 -27.02 -2.71
CA CYS A 120 25.24 -26.64 -2.18
C CYS A 120 25.86 -27.73 -1.30
N LEU A 121 25.06 -28.50 -0.55
CA LEU A 121 25.56 -29.64 0.23
C LEU A 121 26.15 -30.75 -0.65
N GLN A 122 25.74 -30.85 -1.90
CA GLN A 122 26.28 -31.80 -2.88
C GLN A 122 27.59 -31.30 -3.52
N GLY A 123 28.05 -30.10 -3.16
CA GLY A 123 29.27 -29.48 -3.70
C GLY A 123 29.08 -28.86 -5.08
N SER A 124 27.85 -28.75 -5.57
CA SER A 124 27.52 -28.08 -6.83
C SER A 124 26.94 -26.68 -6.58
N LEU A 125 27.18 -25.78 -7.54
CA LEU A 125 26.53 -24.48 -7.55
C LEU A 125 25.13 -24.64 -8.17
N PRO A 126 24.08 -24.15 -7.51
CA PRO A 126 22.72 -24.32 -8.01
C PRO A 126 22.43 -23.40 -9.20
N ASP A 127 21.75 -23.94 -10.22
CA ASP A 127 21.31 -23.16 -11.37
C ASP A 127 20.00 -22.40 -11.09
N GLY A 128 19.81 -21.27 -11.74
CA GLY A 128 18.60 -20.44 -11.59
C GLY A 128 17.31 -21.19 -11.93
N ASN A 129 17.33 -22.10 -12.89
CA ASN A 129 16.14 -22.88 -13.27
C ASN A 129 15.82 -24.01 -12.30
N GLU A 130 16.81 -24.50 -11.55
CA GLU A 130 16.64 -25.50 -10.49
C GLU A 130 16.06 -24.86 -9.24
N ILE A 131 16.54 -23.65 -8.93
CA ILE A 131 16.12 -22.88 -7.76
C ILE A 131 14.74 -22.26 -7.96
N LEU A 132 14.43 -21.67 -9.12
CA LEU A 132 13.13 -21.09 -9.42
C LEU A 132 12.43 -21.93 -10.50
N THR A 133 11.51 -22.81 -10.07
CA THR A 133 10.85 -23.72 -11.01
C THR A 133 9.76 -23.03 -11.81
N LYS A 134 9.36 -23.65 -12.92
CA LYS A 134 8.19 -23.23 -13.69
C LYS A 134 6.90 -23.23 -12.85
N GLU A 135 6.76 -24.14 -11.88
CA GLU A 135 5.60 -24.19 -11.00
C GLU A 135 5.53 -22.94 -10.10
N ASP A 136 6.66 -22.54 -9.52
CA ASP A 136 6.78 -21.32 -8.71
C ASP A 136 6.37 -20.08 -9.51
N ILE A 137 6.88 -19.99 -10.74
CA ILE A 137 6.58 -18.90 -11.67
C ILE A 137 5.07 -18.86 -11.98
N VAL A 138 4.43 -20.02 -12.19
CA VAL A 138 2.98 -20.10 -12.44
C VAL A 138 2.18 -19.63 -11.22
N LYS A 139 2.56 -20.01 -10.00
CA LYS A 139 1.91 -19.55 -8.75
C LYS A 139 2.01 -18.03 -8.60
N ILE A 140 3.20 -17.46 -8.84
CA ILE A 140 3.42 -16.01 -8.80
C ILE A 140 2.59 -15.31 -9.89
N LYS A 141 2.61 -15.81 -11.13
CA LYS A 141 1.82 -15.25 -12.25
C LYS A 141 0.32 -15.22 -11.94
N ARG A 142 -0.24 -16.25 -11.29
CA ARG A 142 -1.64 -16.25 -10.86
C ARG A 142 -1.94 -15.10 -9.89
N CYS A 143 -1.06 -14.87 -8.92
CA CYS A 143 -1.22 -13.75 -7.98
C CYS A 143 -1.10 -12.39 -8.68
N LEU A 144 -0.17 -12.25 -9.63
CA LEU A 144 -0.03 -11.03 -10.43
C LEU A 144 -1.28 -10.72 -11.26
N TYR A 145 -1.93 -11.74 -11.80
CA TYR A 145 -3.17 -11.57 -12.56
C TYR A 145 -4.30 -11.00 -11.68
N SER A 146 -4.37 -11.41 -10.40
CA SER A 146 -5.34 -10.89 -9.43
C SER A 146 -5.09 -9.43 -9.02
N LEU A 147 -3.89 -8.88 -9.26
CA LEU A 147 -3.55 -7.48 -8.98
C LEU A 147 -4.03 -6.52 -10.06
N GLN A 148 -4.39 -7.03 -11.23
CA GLN A 148 -4.88 -6.19 -12.33
C GLN A 148 -6.27 -5.64 -11.98
N ARG A 149 -6.45 -4.33 -12.14
CA ARG A 149 -7.74 -3.65 -12.03
C ARG A 149 -7.82 -2.49 -13.01
N ASP A 150 -9.04 -2.19 -13.43
CA ASP A 150 -9.34 -1.07 -14.35
C ASP A 150 -9.80 0.20 -13.61
N THR A 151 -10.13 0.09 -12.32
CA THR A 151 -10.58 1.21 -11.49
C THR A 151 -9.40 1.97 -10.87
N ASN A 152 -9.61 3.25 -10.58
CA ASN A 152 -8.66 4.04 -9.79
C ASN A 152 -8.75 3.67 -8.30
N PRO A 153 -7.68 3.91 -7.51
CA PRO A 153 -7.77 3.78 -6.06
C PRO A 153 -8.93 4.62 -5.49
N PRO A 154 -9.79 4.05 -4.65
CA PRO A 154 -10.91 4.80 -4.10
C PRO A 154 -10.41 5.89 -3.14
N VAL A 155 -11.08 7.04 -3.13
CA VAL A 155 -10.72 8.15 -2.22
C VAL A 155 -11.20 7.90 -0.78
N THR A 156 -12.24 7.09 -0.61
CA THR A 156 -12.77 6.65 0.68
C THR A 156 -12.53 5.16 0.91
N THR A 157 -12.52 4.73 2.17
CA THR A 157 -12.34 3.31 2.57
C THR A 157 -13.63 2.64 3.04
N HIS A 158 -14.68 3.43 3.25
CA HIS A 158 -15.97 3.01 3.79
C HIS A 158 -17.09 3.45 2.85
N ASN A 159 -18.24 2.78 2.91
CA ASN A 159 -19.43 3.24 2.19
C ASN A 159 -20.10 4.36 3.01
N ILE A 160 -19.97 5.62 2.59
CA ILE A 160 -20.60 6.76 3.29
C ILE A 160 -22.12 6.70 3.07
N VAL A 161 -22.91 6.94 4.12
CA VAL A 161 -24.38 6.82 4.05
C VAL A 161 -25.01 7.86 3.12
N ASP A 162 -24.50 9.10 3.16
CA ASP A 162 -24.98 10.23 2.35
C ASP A 162 -23.80 10.82 1.55
N ASP A 163 -23.16 9.98 0.75
CA ASP A 163 -21.93 10.28 0.00
C ASP A 163 -22.04 11.54 -0.87
N TRP A 164 -23.22 11.81 -1.44
CA TRP A 164 -23.42 12.94 -2.35
C TRP A 164 -23.45 14.31 -1.66
N ASN A 165 -23.74 14.32 -0.35
CA ASN A 165 -23.78 15.53 0.47
C ASN A 165 -22.64 15.57 1.50
N ASP A 166 -21.73 14.61 1.47
CA ASP A 166 -20.58 14.58 2.37
C ASP A 166 -19.61 15.72 2.01
N PRO A 167 -19.16 16.53 2.99
CA PRO A 167 -18.38 17.73 2.69
C PRO A 167 -16.92 17.45 2.34
N VAL A 168 -16.40 16.24 2.59
CA VAL A 168 -15.02 15.81 2.30
C VAL A 168 -14.98 14.97 1.03
#